data_AF-X6K0H9-F1
#
_entry.id   AF-X6K0H9-F1
#
_cell.length_a   1.000
_cell.length_b   1.000
_cell.length_c   1.000
_cell.angle_alpha   90.00
_cell.angle_beta   90.00
_cell.angle_gamma   90.00
#
_symmetry.space_group_name_H-M   'P 1'
#
loop_
_entity.id
_entity.type
_entity.pdbx_description
1 polymer ?
#
loop_
_entity_poly.entity_id
_entity_poly.type
_entity_poly.pdbx_seq_one_letter_code
_entity_poly.pdbx_strand_id
1 'polypeptide(L)'
;MLARVLPTNETPEAKVDRLCESLVLPPKPNLLKLAESGVEQVRTKRAELKADIHAAVLSGGSENKGLVQKLTAELEALELGAGRKAFEERTRRREEFSKSAMAKLGSAVAQYRQEMNRLIDEMEALNSAAVELMATSNANGIEPLSGVRASLPVANQIRHLRQTISNNGSMYL
;
A
#
# COMPACT_ATOMS: atom_id res chain seq x y z
N MET A 1 18.77 25.49 30.63
CA MET A 1 17.56 26.14 30.08
C MET A 1 16.81 25.10 29.27
N LEU A 2 15.69 24.59 29.79
CA LEU A 2 14.82 23.66 29.06
C LEU A 2 13.88 24.49 28.19
N ALA A 3 14.00 24.36 26.87
CA ALA A 3 13.08 25.02 25.94
C ALA A 3 11.67 24.42 26.15
N ARG A 4 10.76 25.24 26.67
CA ARG A 4 9.32 24.95 26.65
C ARG A 4 8.89 24.86 25.19
N VAL A 5 8.63 23.67 24.70
CA VAL A 5 7.89 23.46 23.45
C VAL A 5 6.47 23.93 23.74
N LEU A 6 6.13 25.12 23.24
CA LEU A 6 4.77 25.64 23.30
C LEU A 6 3.85 24.70 22.48
N PRO A 7 2.67 24.32 23.00
CA PRO A 7 1.71 23.57 22.20
C PRO A 7 1.27 24.45 21.03
N THR A 8 1.46 23.96 19.81
CA THR A 8 0.91 24.59 18.62
C THR A 8 -0.61 24.62 18.76
N ASN A 9 -1.22 25.82 18.74
CA ASN A 9 -2.67 26.08 18.70
C ASN A 9 -3.29 25.68 17.36
N GLU A 10 -2.86 24.55 16.84
CA GLU A 10 -3.29 24.03 15.57
C GLU A 10 -4.45 23.06 15.81
N THR A 11 -5.52 23.26 15.05
CA THR A 11 -6.66 22.36 15.13
C THR A 11 -6.27 20.96 14.64
N PRO A 12 -6.89 19.89 15.14
CA PRO A 12 -6.63 18.53 14.69
C PRO A 12 -6.74 18.39 13.16
N GLU A 13 -7.68 19.10 12.54
CA GLU A 13 -7.90 19.10 11.09
C GLU A 13 -6.69 19.69 10.35
N ALA A 14 -6.17 20.83 10.80
CA ALA A 14 -5.00 21.44 10.20
C ALA A 14 -3.73 20.58 10.32
N LYS A 15 -3.58 19.81 11.41
CA LYS A 15 -2.50 18.82 11.57
C LYS A 15 -2.60 17.70 10.53
N VAL A 16 -3.81 17.18 10.33
CA VAL A 16 -4.07 16.10 9.37
C VAL A 16 -3.77 16.58 7.95
N ASP A 17 -4.19 17.78 7.59
CA ASP A 17 -3.94 18.34 6.24
C ASP A 17 -2.44 18.48 5.98
N ARG A 18 -1.66 19.04 6.93
CA ARG A 18 -0.20 19.16 6.79
C ARG A 18 0.50 17.82 6.71
N LEU A 19 0.04 16.83 7.48
CA LEU A 19 0.57 15.47 7.39
C LEU A 19 0.25 14.85 6.02
N CYS A 20 -0.97 15.02 5.51
CA CYS A 20 -1.35 14.54 4.17
C CYS A 20 -0.52 15.20 3.07
N GLU A 21 -0.30 16.52 3.15
CA GLU A 21 0.56 17.27 2.22
C GLU A 21 2.01 16.77 2.25
N SER A 22 2.50 16.33 3.41
CA SER A 22 3.85 15.78 3.56
C SER A 22 4.00 14.34 3.05
N LEU A 23 2.89 13.60 2.88
CA LEU A 23 2.85 12.19 2.47
C LEU A 23 2.65 12.01 0.97
N VAL A 24 3.21 12.89 0.15
CA VAL A 24 3.12 12.79 -1.31
C VAL A 24 4.30 11.99 -1.85
N LEU A 25 3.99 10.90 -2.57
CA LEU A 25 5.02 10.11 -3.25
C LEU A 25 5.76 10.97 -4.28
N PRO A 26 7.11 10.89 -4.33
CA PRO A 26 7.85 11.61 -5.36
C PRO A 26 7.45 11.11 -6.76
N PRO A 27 7.52 11.96 -7.78
CA PRO A 27 7.19 11.55 -9.14
C PRO A 27 8.12 10.42 -9.60
N LYS A 28 7.57 9.46 -10.35
CA LYS A 28 8.36 8.36 -10.92
C LYS A 28 9.47 8.91 -11.83
N PRO A 29 10.73 8.47 -11.66
CA PRO A 29 11.82 8.89 -12.54
C PRO A 29 11.63 8.32 -13.95
N ASN A 30 12.16 9.03 -14.96
CA ASN A 30 12.03 8.64 -16.36
C ASN A 30 12.58 7.23 -16.64
N LEU A 31 13.67 6.83 -15.96
CA LEU A 31 14.25 5.49 -16.09
C LEU A 31 13.30 4.38 -15.60
N LEU A 32 12.53 4.62 -14.54
CA LEU A 32 11.52 3.67 -14.08
C LEU A 32 10.34 3.60 -15.06
N LYS A 33 9.88 4.74 -15.58
CA LYS A 33 8.83 4.78 -16.61
C LYS A 33 9.24 4.01 -17.86
N LEU A 34 10.50 4.18 -18.29
CA LEU A 34 11.06 3.46 -19.44
C LEU A 34 11.13 1.95 -19.18
N ALA A 35 11.60 1.53 -17.99
CA ALA A 35 11.64 0.12 -17.63
C ALA A 35 10.24 -0.52 -17.54
N GLU A 36 9.24 0.21 -17.03
CA GLU A 36 7.84 -0.22 -17.03
C GLU A 36 7.28 -0.35 -18.45
N SER A 37 7.62 0.60 -19.35
CA SER A 37 7.25 0.52 -20.76
C SER A 37 7.89 -0.68 -21.47
N GLY A 38 9.15 -1.01 -21.18
CA GLY A 38 9.82 -2.20 -21.73
C GLY A 38 9.14 -3.51 -21.34
N VAL A 39 8.68 -3.63 -20.08
CA VAL A 39 7.89 -4.79 -19.64
C VAL A 39 6.55 -4.87 -20.37
N GLU A 40 5.91 -3.72 -20.62
CA GLU A 40 4.63 -3.70 -21.34
C GLU A 40 4.81 -4.11 -22.81
N GLN A 41 5.87 -3.65 -23.48
CA GLN A 41 6.21 -4.10 -24.84
C GLN A 41 6.42 -5.62 -24.90
N VAL A 42 7.10 -6.20 -23.92
CA VAL A 42 7.28 -7.67 -23.82
C VAL A 42 5.93 -8.36 -23.66
N ARG A 43 5.02 -7.83 -22.84
CA ARG A 43 3.68 -8.40 -22.64
C ARG A 43 2.84 -8.36 -23.90
N THR A 44 2.86 -7.23 -24.62
CA THR A 44 2.19 -7.09 -25.91
C THR A 44 2.73 -8.11 -26.90
N LYS A 45 4.05 -8.16 -27.11
CA LYS A 45 4.66 -9.12 -28.04
C LYS A 45 4.40 -10.58 -27.65
N ARG A 46 4.37 -10.89 -26.35
CA ARG A 46 4.00 -12.21 -25.84
C ARG A 46 2.55 -12.57 -26.19
N ALA A 47 1.62 -11.63 -26.06
CA ALA A 47 0.23 -11.84 -26.39
C ALA A 47 0.03 -12.07 -27.90
N GLU A 48 0.71 -11.27 -28.73
CA GLU A 48 0.73 -11.40 -30.19
C GLU A 48 1.24 -12.79 -30.62
N LEU A 49 2.43 -13.19 -30.15
CA LEU A 49 3.00 -14.50 -30.49
C LEU A 49 2.09 -15.66 -30.05
N LYS A 50 1.45 -15.55 -28.88
CA LYS A 50 0.48 -16.57 -28.44
C LYS A 50 -0.77 -16.63 -29.32
N ALA A 51 -1.27 -15.47 -29.76
CA ALA A 51 -2.39 -15.40 -30.68
C ALA A 51 -2.02 -16.01 -32.05
N ASP A 52 -0.82 -15.71 -32.55
CA ASP A 52 -0.32 -16.25 -33.83
C ASP A 52 -0.11 -17.76 -33.77
N ILE A 53 0.43 -18.28 -32.66
CA ILE A 53 0.55 -19.73 -32.43
C ILE A 53 -0.84 -20.38 -32.45
N HIS A 54 -1.80 -19.81 -31.72
CA HIS A 54 -3.15 -20.34 -31.65
C HIS A 54 -3.84 -20.31 -33.03
N ALA A 55 -3.70 -19.21 -33.78
CA ALA A 55 -4.22 -19.09 -35.13
C ALA A 55 -3.59 -20.10 -36.10
N ALA A 56 -2.27 -20.31 -36.04
CA ALA A 56 -1.56 -21.27 -36.87
C ALA A 56 -1.96 -22.73 -36.59
N VAL A 57 -2.27 -23.06 -35.33
CA VAL A 57 -2.80 -24.37 -34.93
C VAL A 57 -4.20 -24.59 -35.50
N LEU A 58 -5.08 -23.58 -35.42
CA LEU A 58 -6.45 -23.68 -35.92
C LEU A 58 -6.56 -23.72 -37.45
N SER A 59 -5.66 -23.05 -38.17
CA SER A 59 -5.80 -22.84 -39.62
C SER A 59 -5.24 -23.95 -40.50
N GLY A 60 -4.37 -24.84 -40.00
CA GLY A 60 -3.68 -25.80 -40.89
C GLY A 60 -3.17 -27.10 -40.26
N GLY A 61 -3.50 -27.42 -39.00
CA GLY A 61 -3.19 -28.73 -38.41
C GLY A 61 -1.73 -29.17 -38.60
N SER A 62 -1.50 -30.38 -39.13
CA SER A 62 -0.16 -30.95 -39.34
C SER A 62 0.71 -30.21 -40.37
N GLU A 63 0.11 -29.49 -41.31
CA GLU A 63 0.82 -28.78 -42.39
C GLU A 63 1.53 -27.52 -41.86
N ASN A 64 1.00 -26.91 -40.80
CA ASN A 64 1.59 -25.73 -40.15
C ASN A 64 2.57 -26.07 -39.02
N LYS A 65 2.94 -27.33 -38.84
CA LYS A 65 3.79 -27.78 -37.71
C LYS A 65 5.13 -27.04 -37.65
N GLY A 66 5.77 -26.77 -38.80
CA GLY A 66 7.02 -26.02 -38.87
C GLY A 66 6.87 -24.55 -38.46
N LEU A 67 5.75 -23.91 -38.82
CA LEU A 67 5.44 -22.53 -38.43
C LEU A 67 5.17 -22.43 -36.93
N VAL A 68 4.39 -23.37 -36.37
CA VAL A 68 4.09 -23.42 -34.93
C VAL A 68 5.38 -23.61 -34.12
N GLN A 69 6.29 -24.50 -34.56
CA GLN A 69 7.60 -24.67 -33.90
C GLN A 69 8.44 -23.39 -33.94
N LYS A 70 8.47 -22.69 -35.08
CA LYS A 70 9.21 -21.43 -35.21
C LYS A 70 8.66 -20.34 -34.28
N LEU A 71 7.34 -20.15 -34.24
CA LEU A 71 6.70 -19.16 -33.37
C LEU A 71 6.86 -19.49 -31.89
N THR A 72 6.81 -20.77 -31.54
CA THR A 72 7.06 -21.25 -30.17
C THR A 72 8.50 -20.96 -29.75
N ALA A 73 9.47 -21.23 -30.62
CA ALA A 73 10.87 -20.92 -30.36
C ALA A 73 11.11 -19.40 -30.24
N GLU A 74 10.42 -18.58 -31.03
CA GLU A 74 10.49 -17.11 -30.89
C GLU A 74 9.89 -16.63 -29.56
N LEU A 75 8.77 -17.23 -29.12
CA LEU A 75 8.17 -16.96 -27.81
C LEU A 75 9.12 -17.33 -26.66
N GLU A 76 9.75 -18.50 -26.72
CA GLU A 76 10.73 -18.95 -25.72
C GLU A 76 11.96 -18.02 -25.69
N ALA A 77 12.48 -17.64 -26.86
CA ALA A 77 13.59 -16.71 -26.98
C ALA A 77 13.24 -15.32 -26.42
N LEU A 78 12.00 -14.85 -26.63
CA LEU A 78 11.50 -13.61 -26.05
C LEU A 78 11.42 -13.70 -24.53
N GLU A 79 10.86 -14.78 -23.97
CA GLU A 79 10.70 -14.97 -22.53
C GLU A 79 12.04 -15.08 -21.81
N LEU A 80 13.00 -15.85 -22.34
CA LEU A 80 14.32 -16.05 -21.75
C LEU A 80 15.28 -14.87 -21.98
N GLY A 81 15.15 -14.16 -23.11
CA GLY A 81 16.03 -13.08 -23.50
C GLY A 81 15.54 -11.71 -23.04
N ALA A 82 14.86 -11.00 -23.93
CA ALA A 82 14.44 -9.62 -23.71
C ALA A 82 13.41 -9.49 -22.58
N GLY A 83 12.54 -10.49 -22.41
CA GLY A 83 11.53 -10.53 -21.37
C GLY A 83 12.15 -10.53 -19.98
N ARG A 84 13.01 -11.51 -19.69
CA ARG A 84 13.72 -11.59 -18.42
C ARG A 84 14.46 -10.30 -18.07
N LYS A 85 15.24 -9.75 -19.01
CA LYS A 85 15.99 -8.50 -18.80
C LYS A 85 15.09 -7.30 -18.50
N ALA A 86 13.96 -7.18 -19.17
CA ALA A 86 13.00 -6.10 -18.92
C ALA A 86 12.39 -6.19 -17.51
N PHE A 87 12.05 -7.40 -17.06
CA PHE A 87 11.54 -7.62 -15.70
C PHE A 87 12.61 -7.35 -14.63
N GLU A 88 13.83 -7.84 -14.82
CA GLU A 88 14.95 -7.61 -13.89
C GLU A 88 15.25 -6.11 -13.76
N GLU A 89 15.33 -5.38 -14.87
CA GLU A 89 15.57 -3.94 -14.86
C GLU A 89 14.42 -3.18 -14.19
N ARG A 90 13.15 -3.51 -14.49
CA ARG A 90 12.00 -2.90 -13.80
C ARG A 90 12.05 -3.13 -12.30
N THR A 91 12.38 -4.34 -11.86
CA THR A 91 12.49 -4.66 -10.43
C THR A 91 13.59 -3.84 -9.77
N ARG A 92 14.79 -3.81 -10.37
CA ARG A 92 15.92 -2.99 -9.90
C ARG A 92 15.54 -1.51 -9.78
N ARG A 93 14.90 -0.94 -10.81
CA ARG A 93 14.45 0.47 -10.80
C ARG A 93 13.37 0.75 -9.76
N ARG A 94 12.48 -0.22 -9.50
CA ARG A 94 11.46 -0.11 -8.44
C ARG A 94 12.09 -0.11 -7.05
N GLU A 95 13.09 -0.96 -6.83
CA GLU A 95 13.83 -0.99 -5.57
C GLU A 95 14.60 0.31 -5.34
N GLU A 96 15.31 0.82 -6.35
CA GLU A 96 16.00 2.11 -6.30
C GLU A 96 15.03 3.25 -5.97
N PHE A 97 13.88 3.29 -6.66
CA PHE A 97 12.86 4.28 -6.41
C PHE A 97 12.24 4.16 -5.02
N SER A 98 11.94 2.95 -4.56
CA SER A 98 11.40 2.69 -3.22
C SER A 98 12.36 3.16 -2.13
N LYS A 99 13.65 2.81 -2.24
CA LYS A 99 14.70 3.27 -1.31
C LYS A 99 14.79 4.80 -1.28
N SER A 100 14.78 5.45 -2.44
CA SER A 100 14.82 6.91 -2.53
C SER A 100 13.56 7.58 -1.98
N ALA A 101 12.38 7.02 -2.25
CA ALA A 101 11.12 7.51 -1.72
C ALA A 101 11.07 7.38 -0.20
N MET A 102 11.52 6.25 0.36
CA MET A 102 11.61 6.03 1.80
C MET A 102 12.62 6.96 2.47
N ALA A 103 13.76 7.24 1.84
CA ALA A 103 14.71 8.21 2.37
C ALA A 103 14.11 9.63 2.46
N LYS A 104 13.22 10.00 1.53
CA LYS A 104 12.55 11.31 1.52
C LYS A 104 11.34 11.39 2.45
N LEU A 105 10.55 10.32 2.53
CA LEU A 105 9.27 10.29 3.23
C LEU A 105 9.33 9.61 4.59
N GLY A 106 10.42 8.93 4.93
CA GLY A 106 10.52 8.09 6.12
C GLY A 106 10.24 8.86 7.41
N SER A 107 10.69 10.11 7.51
CA SER A 107 10.40 10.97 8.66
C SER A 107 8.92 11.36 8.74
N ALA A 108 8.31 11.75 7.62
CA ALA A 108 6.88 12.09 7.55
C ALA A 108 5.99 10.87 7.86
N VAL A 109 6.35 9.70 7.33
CA VAL A 109 5.66 8.43 7.62
C VAL A 109 5.79 8.04 9.09
N ALA A 110 6.97 8.22 9.70
CA ALA A 110 7.17 7.97 11.12
C ALA A 110 6.34 8.92 12.00
N GLN A 111 6.28 10.21 11.65
CA GLN A 111 5.46 11.21 12.33
C GLN A 111 3.97 10.90 12.22
N TYR A 112 3.51 10.55 11.01
CA TYR A 112 2.12 10.14 10.79
C TYR A 112 1.76 8.89 11.61
N ARG A 113 2.65 7.88 11.64
CA ARG A 113 2.44 6.67 12.44
C ARG A 113 2.38 6.97 13.94
N GLN A 114 3.25 7.85 14.42
CA GLN A 114 3.26 8.28 15.81
C GLN A 114 1.95 8.99 16.17
N GLU A 115 1.48 9.90 15.31
CA GLU A 115 0.23 10.62 15.54
C GLU A 115 -1.00 9.69 15.50
N MET A 116 -1.03 8.73 14.57
CA MET A 116 -2.07 7.70 14.52
C MET A 116 -2.12 6.86 15.79
N ASN A 117 -0.95 6.44 16.32
CA ASN A 117 -0.90 5.71 17.59
C ASN A 117 -1.40 6.58 18.75
N ARG A 118 -1.00 7.85 18.80
CA ARG A 118 -1.44 8.81 19.82
C ARG A 118 -2.97 8.97 19.82
N LEU A 119 -3.58 9.11 18.64
CA LEU A 119 -5.04 9.22 18.49
C LEU A 119 -5.76 7.92 18.89
N ILE A 120 -5.19 6.75 18.59
CA ILE A 120 -5.73 5.46 19.03
C ILE A 120 -5.68 5.34 20.55
N ASP A 121 -4.57 5.76 21.18
CA ASP A 121 -4.45 5.77 22.63
C ASP A 121 -5.49 6.73 23.26
N GLU A 122 -5.75 7.89 22.65
CA GLU A 122 -6.82 8.80 23.06
C GLU A 122 -8.22 8.17 22.92
N MET A 123 -8.49 7.49 21.80
CA MET A 123 -9.75 6.77 21.59
C MET A 123 -9.95 5.66 22.64
N GLU A 124 -8.89 4.95 23.01
CA GLU A 124 -8.92 3.94 24.07
C GLU A 124 -9.22 4.53 25.45
N ALA A 125 -8.58 5.65 25.79
CA ALA A 125 -8.82 6.36 27.04
C ALA A 125 -10.27 6.86 27.13
N LEU A 126 -10.78 7.48 26.07
CA LEU A 126 -12.17 7.93 25.98
C LEU A 126 -13.17 6.77 26.07
N ASN A 127 -12.88 5.66 25.39
CA ASN A 127 -13.74 4.48 25.44
C ASN A 127 -13.75 3.86 26.85
N SER A 128 -12.61 3.81 27.53
CA SER A 128 -12.51 3.33 28.91
C SER A 128 -13.31 4.20 29.87
N ALA A 129 -13.18 5.53 29.76
CA ALA A 129 -13.96 6.48 30.55
C ALA A 129 -15.48 6.36 30.28
N ALA A 130 -15.88 6.11 29.03
CA ALA A 130 -17.28 5.88 28.68
C ALA A 130 -17.82 4.59 29.30
N VAL A 131 -17.04 3.50 29.31
CA VAL A 131 -17.41 2.23 29.98
C VAL A 131 -17.53 2.41 31.49
N GLU A 132 -16.60 3.12 32.13
CA GLU A 132 -16.67 3.42 33.57
C GLU A 132 -17.90 4.26 33.92
N LEU A 133 -18.21 5.27 33.11
CA LEU A 133 -19.42 6.09 33.26
C LEU A 133 -20.68 5.23 33.09
N MET A 134 -20.69 4.29 32.14
CA MET A 134 -21.78 3.34 31.97
C MET A 134 -22.00 2.47 33.20
N ALA A 135 -20.92 1.89 33.74
CA ALA A 135 -20.97 1.05 34.93
C ALA A 135 -21.49 1.84 36.14
N THR A 136 -21.03 3.08 36.29
CA THR A 136 -21.44 3.99 37.36
C THR A 136 -22.90 4.42 37.22
N SER A 137 -23.36 4.76 36.01
CA SER A 137 -24.77 5.09 35.74
C SER A 137 -25.68 3.90 36.04
N ASN A 138 -25.32 2.70 35.58
CA ASN A 138 -26.07 1.47 35.86
C ASN A 138 -26.13 1.16 37.37
N ALA A 139 -25.02 1.29 38.09
CA ALA A 139 -24.98 1.08 39.55
C ALA A 139 -25.87 2.07 40.32
N ASN A 140 -26.05 3.28 39.79
CA ASN A 140 -26.91 4.32 40.35
C ASN A 140 -28.35 4.29 39.81
N GLY A 141 -28.73 3.28 39.01
CA GLY A 141 -30.08 3.17 38.42
C GLY A 141 -30.40 4.23 37.36
N ILE A 142 -29.39 4.91 36.82
CA ILE A 142 -29.51 5.93 35.77
C ILE A 142 -29.32 5.24 34.42
N GLU A 143 -30.28 5.39 33.52
CA GLU A 143 -30.17 4.81 32.18
C GLU A 143 -29.04 5.52 31.38
N PRO A 144 -28.03 4.79 30.87
CA PRO A 144 -26.95 5.41 30.11
C PRO A 144 -27.45 5.97 28.78
N LEU A 145 -26.98 7.16 28.40
CA LEU A 145 -27.22 7.76 27.08
C LEU A 145 -26.80 6.79 25.96
N SER A 146 -27.54 6.77 24.85
CA SER A 146 -27.35 5.83 23.72
C SER A 146 -25.93 5.77 23.18
N GLY A 147 -25.17 6.89 23.21
CA GLY A 147 -23.76 6.93 22.80
C GLY A 147 -22.81 6.10 23.67
N VAL A 148 -23.14 5.88 24.95
CA VAL A 148 -22.33 5.07 25.88
C VAL A 148 -22.52 3.56 25.62
N ARG A 149 -23.71 3.15 25.14
CA ARG A 149 -24.00 1.76 24.73
C ARG A 149 -23.22 1.31 23.50
N ALA A 150 -22.70 2.24 22.71
CA ALA A 150 -21.92 1.95 21.50
C ALA A 150 -20.42 1.65 21.78
N SER A 151 -19.97 1.64 23.04
CA SER A 151 -18.56 1.49 23.45
C SER A 151 -17.92 0.12 23.15
N LEU A 152 -18.67 -0.98 23.23
CA LEU A 152 -18.18 -2.34 22.93
C LEU A 152 -17.78 -2.51 21.43
N PRO A 153 -18.58 -2.05 20.45
CA PRO A 153 -18.17 -1.96 19.05
C PRO A 153 -16.89 -1.14 18.82
N VAL A 154 -16.68 -0.05 19.55
CA VAL A 154 -15.53 0.85 19.42
C VAL A 154 -14.23 0.16 19.86
N ALA A 155 -14.25 -0.64 20.92
CA ALA A 155 -13.08 -1.42 21.35
C ALA A 155 -12.59 -2.42 20.28
N ASN A 156 -13.51 -3.03 19.52
CA ASN A 156 -13.16 -3.93 18.42
C ASN A 156 -12.55 -3.16 17.23
N GLN A 157 -13.07 -1.97 16.91
CA GLN A 157 -12.53 -1.10 15.86
C GLN A 157 -11.11 -0.61 16.21
N ILE A 158 -10.89 -0.19 17.46
CA ILE A 158 -9.58 0.18 18.00
C ILE A 158 -8.57 -0.97 17.83
N ARG A 159 -8.95 -2.21 18.20
CA ARG A 159 -8.10 -3.40 18.06
C ARG A 159 -7.72 -3.65 16.59
N HIS A 160 -8.68 -3.53 15.68
CA HIS A 160 -8.44 -3.69 14.25
C HIS A 160 -7.48 -2.61 13.71
N LEU A 161 -7.62 -1.37 14.17
CA LEU A 161 -6.72 -0.27 13.80
C LEU A 161 -5.29 -0.53 14.28
N ARG A 162 -5.10 -0.98 15.53
CA ARG A 162 -3.78 -1.39 16.04
C ARG A 162 -3.15 -2.51 15.21
N GLN A 163 -3.91 -3.56 14.87
CA GLN A 163 -3.41 -4.65 14.02
C GLN A 163 -2.99 -4.17 12.63
N THR A 164 -3.77 -3.27 12.02
CA THR A 164 -3.48 -2.73 10.69
C THR A 164 -2.18 -1.92 10.70
N ILE A 165 -1.97 -1.08 11.72
CA ILE A 165 -0.75 -0.27 11.87
C ILE A 165 0.46 -1.15 12.20
N SER A 166 0.29 -2.19 13.03
CA SER A 166 1.36 -3.13 13.38
C SER A 166 1.81 -3.96 12.18
N ASN A 167 0.88 -4.52 11.41
CA ASN A 167 1.18 -5.36 10.24
C ASN A 167 1.84 -4.57 9.11
N ASN A 168 1.43 -3.33 8.90
CA ASN A 168 2.08 -2.43 7.95
C ASN A 168 3.45 -1.94 8.43
N GLY A 169 3.73 -1.95 9.74
CA GLY A 169 5.04 -1.65 10.30
C GLY A 169 6.09 -2.75 10.13
N SER A 170 5.65 -4.00 9.89
CA SER A 170 6.52 -5.17 9.73
C SER A 170 6.92 -5.47 8.29
N MET A 171 6.31 -4.81 7.29
CA MET A 171 6.64 -4.99 5.87
C MET A 171 7.79 -4.10 5.38
N TYR A 172 8.23 -3.13 6.18
CA TYR A 172 9.19 -2.10 5.75
C TYR A 172 10.42 -1.97 6.68
N LEU A 173 10.63 -2.92 7.59
CA LEU A 173 11.85 -3.14 8.37
C LEU A 173 12.42 -4.52 8.01
#